data_AF-A0A072TR97-F1
#
_entry.id   AF-A0A072TR97-F1
#
_cell.length_a   1.000
_cell.length_b   1.000
_cell.length_c   1.000
_cell.angle_alpha   90.00
_cell.angle_beta   90.00
_cell.angle_gamma   90.00
#
_symmetry.space_group_name_H-M   'P 1'
#
loop_
_entity.id
_entity.type
_entity.pdbx_description
1 polymer ?
#
loop_
_entity_poly.entity_id
_entity_poly.type
_entity_poly.pdbx_seq_one_letter_code
_entity_poly.pdbx_strand_id
1 'polypeptide(L)' 'MAKVTNLFYITILFLSLFFIAMNDAARYECREDSHCVTKVKCGLPRTPKCRNYICFCHNPNKYI' A
#
# COMPACT_ATOMS: atom_id res chain seq x y z
N MET A 1 -40.73 -10.60 0.04
CA MET A 1 -39.89 -9.61 0.75
C MET A 1 -38.56 -10.19 1.26
N ALA A 2 -38.52 -11.43 1.80
CA ALA A 2 -37.29 -12.08 2.27
C ALA A 2 -36.13 -12.20 1.24
N LYS A 3 -36.44 -12.34 -0.06
CA LYS A 3 -35.42 -12.38 -1.13
C LYS A 3 -34.68 -11.05 -1.31
N VAL A 4 -35.39 -9.94 -1.15
CA VAL A 4 -34.84 -8.59 -1.36
C VAL A 4 -33.93 -8.23 -0.19
N THR A 5 -34.35 -8.50 1.05
CA THR A 5 -33.51 -8.33 2.25
C THR A 5 -32.23 -9.16 2.21
N ASN A 6 -32.27 -10.37 1.65
CA ASN A 6 -31.08 -11.21 1.51
C ASN A 6 -30.07 -10.65 0.49
N LEU A 7 -30.54 -10.07 -0.62
CA LEU A 7 -29.68 -9.41 -1.60
C LEU A 7 -29.00 -8.17 -1.00
N PHE A 8 -29.75 -7.37 -0.24
CA PHE A 8 -29.18 -6.22 0.48
C PHE A 8 -28.14 -6.65 1.52
N TYR A 9 -28.39 -7.73 2.24
CA TYR A 9 -27.43 -8.25 3.21
C TYR A 9 -26.12 -8.72 2.55
N ILE A 10 -26.21 -9.48 1.46
CA ILE A 10 -25.04 -9.95 0.72
C ILE A 10 -24.24 -8.78 0.12
N THR A 11 -24.92 -7.78 -0.44
CA THR A 11 -24.26 -6.59 -1.01
C THR A 11 -23.55 -5.77 0.06
N ILE A 12 -24.16 -5.58 1.25
CA ILE A 12 -23.50 -4.90 2.37
C ILE A 12 -22.26 -5.66 2.82
N LEU A 13 -22.33 -6.99 2.93
CA LEU A 13 -21.17 -7.82 3.30
C LEU A 13 -20.06 -7.72 2.26
N PHE A 14 -20.41 -7.79 0.97
CA PHE A 14 -19.45 -7.66 -0.12
C PHE A 14 -18.77 -6.30 -0.12
N LEU A 15 -19.54 -5.22 0.01
CA LEU A 15 -19.00 -3.86 0.09
C LEU A 15 -18.10 -3.69 1.33
N SER A 16 -18.52 -4.22 2.49
CA SER A 16 -17.71 -4.17 3.72
C SER A 16 -16.35 -4.84 3.53
N LEU A 17 -16.32 -6.06 2.98
CA LEU A 17 -15.09 -6.79 2.69
C LEU A 17 -14.22 -6.06 1.66
N PHE A 18 -14.85 -5.50 0.61
CA PHE A 18 -14.16 -4.73 -0.41
C PHE A 18 -13.50 -3.46 0.17
N PHE A 19 -14.20 -2.72 1.02
CA PHE A 19 -13.66 -1.52 1.66
C PHE A 19 -12.50 -1.83 2.62
N ILE A 20 -12.55 -2.97 3.34
CA ILE A 20 -11.45 -3.41 4.20
C ILE A 20 -10.20 -3.72 3.36
N ALA A 21 -10.36 -4.49 2.28
CA ALA A 21 -9.25 -4.84 1.40
C ALA A 21 -8.64 -3.61 0.71
N MET A 22 -9.47 -2.66 0.25
CA MET A 22 -9.02 -1.42 -0.37
C MET A 22 -8.31 -0.48 0.61
N ASN A 23 -8.79 -0.40 1.86
CA ASN A 23 -8.13 0.40 2.90
C ASN A 23 -6.72 -0.10 3.23
N ASP A 24 -6.51 -1.43 3.24
CA ASP A 24 -5.20 -2.01 3.47
C ASP A 24 -4.28 -1.76 2.26
N ALA A 25 -4.78 -1.97 1.04
CA ALA A 25 -4.03 -1.72 -0.19
C ALA A 25 -3.61 -0.24 -0.37
N ALA A 26 -4.45 0.71 0.05
CA ALA A 26 -4.18 2.14 -0.08
C ALA A 26 -3.11 2.67 0.90
N ARG A 27 -2.77 1.91 1.95
CA ARG A 27 -1.76 2.33 2.95
C ARG A 27 -0.33 2.10 2.50
N TYR A 28 -0.13 1.29 1.46
CA TYR A 28 1.20 0.89 1.01
C TYR A 28 1.69 1.82 -0.09
N GLU A 29 2.67 2.68 0.21
CA GLU A 29 3.30 3.53 -0.79
C GLU A 29 4.15 2.72 -1.77
N CYS A 30 4.75 1.63 -1.31
CA CYS A 30 5.61 0.76 -2.10
C CYS A 30 5.50 -0.70 -1.66
N ARG A 31 5.80 -1.61 -2.59
CA ARG A 31 5.99 -3.04 -2.31
C ARG A 31 7.41 -3.48 -2.61
N GLU A 32 8.07 -2.78 -3.52
CA GLU A 32 9.41 -3.04 -4.01
C GLU A 32 10.18 -1.72 -4.11
N ASP A 33 11.52 -1.79 -4.02
CA ASP A 33 12.42 -0.63 -4.16
C ASP A 33 12.20 0.12 -5.49
N SER A 34 11.85 -0.62 -6.56
CA SER A 34 11.57 -0.09 -7.91
C SER A 34 10.42 0.95 -7.90
N HIS A 35 9.42 0.76 -7.05
CA HIS A 35 8.28 1.68 -6.91
C HIS A 35 8.71 3.04 -6.32
N CYS A 36 9.82 3.09 -5.60
CA CYS A 36 10.29 4.30 -4.94
C CYS A 36 11.13 5.21 -5.84
N VAL A 37 11.68 4.67 -6.93
CA VAL A 37 12.51 5.43 -7.89
C VAL A 37 11.71 6.57 -8.52
N THR A 38 10.41 6.37 -8.75
CA THR A 38 9.51 7.38 -9.33
C THR A 38 8.92 8.33 -8.29
N LYS A 39 8.93 7.96 -7.00
CA LYS A 39 8.30 8.71 -5.91
C LYS A 39 9.25 9.61 -5.12
N VAL A 40 10.51 9.19 -4.96
CA VAL A 40 11.48 9.91 -4.12
C VAL A 40 12.79 10.14 -4.90
N LYS A 41 13.24 11.39 -4.93
CA LYS A 41 14.57 11.76 -5.44
C LYS A 41 15.57 11.74 -4.29
N CYS A 42 16.41 10.71 -4.24
CA CYS A 42 17.50 10.63 -3.27
C CYS A 42 18.75 11.33 -3.82
N GLY A 43 19.37 12.18 -3.01
CA GLY A 43 20.70 12.72 -3.33
C GLY A 43 21.77 11.64 -3.20
N LEU A 44 22.74 11.63 -4.12
CA LEU A 44 23.90 10.74 -4.05
C LEU A 44 24.65 10.93 -2.71
N PRO A 45 25.11 9.86 -2.03
CA PRO A 45 25.17 8.45 -2.45
C PRO A 45 23.95 7.60 -2.05
N ARG A 46 22.82 8.20 -1.66
CA ARG A 46 21.67 7.48 -1.11
C ARG A 46 20.82 6.86 -2.23
N THR A 47 20.29 5.67 -1.99
CA THR A 47 19.40 4.96 -2.92
C THR A 47 17.98 4.87 -2.37
N PRO A 48 16.94 5.02 -3.21
CA PRO A 48 15.56 4.84 -2.78
C PRO A 48 15.31 3.37 -2.46
N LYS A 49 14.69 3.10 -1.30
CA LYS A 49 14.30 1.77 -0.84
C LYS A 49 12.90 1.77 -0.29
N CYS A 50 12.22 0.65 -0.45
CA CYS A 50 10.94 0.36 0.15
C CYS A 50 11.16 -0.35 1.48
N ARG A 51 10.71 0.24 2.59
CA ARG A 51 10.76 -0.39 3.91
C ARG A 51 9.44 -0.20 4.61
N ASN A 52 8.87 -1.26 5.16
CA ASN A 52 7.55 -1.23 5.80
C ASN A 52 6.51 -0.52 4.91
N TYR A 53 6.58 -0.78 3.61
CA TYR A 53 5.70 -0.21 2.59
C TYR A 53 5.76 1.31 2.41
N ILE A 54 6.81 1.96 2.93
CA ILE A 54 7.06 3.40 2.78
C ILE A 54 8.41 3.58 2.06
N CYS A 55 8.48 4.60 1.20
CA CYS A 55 9.71 4.91 0.47
C CYS A 55 10.67 5.76 1.30
N PHE A 56 11.93 5.31 1.43
CA PHE A 56 12.98 6.04 2.13
C PHE A 56 14.28 6.08 1.34
N CYS A 57 15.09 7.11 1.57
CA CYS A 57 16.46 7.16 1.06
C CYS A 57 17.41 6.44 2.02
N HIS A 58 17.93 5.29 1.62
CA HIS A 58 18.91 4.54 2.37
C HIS A 58 20.33 4.95 1.98
N ASN A 59 21.20 5.19 2.99
CA ASN A 59 22.62 5.42 2.74
C ASN A 59 23.37 4.08 2.85
N PRO A 60 23.94 3.55 1.76
CA PRO A 60 24.71 2.30 1.80
C PRO A 60 25.99 2.43 2.65
N ASN A 61 26.48 3.65 2.87
CA ASN A 61 27.76 3.93 3.52
C ASN A 61 27.66 4.23 5.02
N LYS A 62 26.55 3.90 5.69
CA LYS A 62 26.36 4.20 7.14
C LYS A 62 27.05 3.19 8.07
N TYR A 63 27.70 2.17 7.51
CA TYR A 63 28.30 1.05 8.25
C TYR A 63 29.81 0.87 7.97
N ILE A 64 30.45 1.88 7.37
CA ILE A 64 31.91 1.97 7.18
C ILE A 64 32.41 3.18 7.97
#